data_AF-A0A7X7MC72-F1
#
_entry.id   AF-A0A7X7MC72-F1
#
_cell.length_a   1.000
_cell.length_b   1.000
_cell.length_c   1.000
_cell.angle_alpha   90.00
_cell.angle_beta   90.00
_cell.angle_gamma   90.00
#
_symmetry.space_group_name_H-M   'P 1'
#
loop_
_entity.id
_entity.type
_entity.pdbx_description
1 polymer ?
#
loop_
_entity_poly.entity_id
_entity_poly.type
_entity_poly.pdbx_seq_one_letter_code
_entity_poly.pdbx_strand_id
1 'polypeptide(L)'
;IRRDVARRLVKYVEAGGTLFTGCGGMRLDESGEVIGELLPVFGLVSRSEPVLWGRVPRYGATGLGGVTAVSNAPPDAGVAIQAEKPFGLQVGYERLAPAPGAEVLATYGDGSPAMICNRFGKGRAWLAGWYTGVEYATGVMKADYNTATDFPPGQRALIARPAVDAGARPAVDASSPVVEGVRIVDPASGREAVVLTNWGRKGHNLVTHADLRVRLRDAGAWKGARSVYQRRAVAARREGADLVLDVGALDNGDVLLLE
;
A
#
# COMPACT_ATOMS: atom_id res chain seq x y z
N ILE A 1 -11.55 17.38 1.36
CA ILE A 1 -10.23 18.08 1.30
C ILE A 1 -10.47 19.54 0.97
N ARG A 2 -9.61 20.50 1.34
CA ARG A 2 -9.89 21.91 1.00
C ARG A 2 -9.89 22.15 -0.51
N ARG A 3 -10.76 23.03 -1.02
CA ARG A 3 -10.87 23.28 -2.48
C ARG A 3 -9.60 23.88 -3.09
N ASP A 4 -8.87 24.71 -2.35
CA ASP A 4 -7.56 25.23 -2.78
C ASP A 4 -6.52 24.11 -2.94
N VAL A 5 -6.56 23.08 -2.09
CA VAL A 5 -5.72 21.89 -2.19
C VAL A 5 -6.08 21.07 -3.42
N ALA A 6 -7.37 20.89 -3.72
CA ALA A 6 -7.80 20.20 -4.94
C ALA A 6 -7.19 20.84 -6.20
N ARG A 7 -7.22 22.18 -6.31
CA ARG A 7 -6.60 22.90 -7.44
C ARG A 7 -5.08 22.72 -7.50
N ARG A 8 -4.40 22.61 -6.36
CA ARG A 8 -2.96 22.31 -6.31
C ARG A 8 -2.68 20.87 -6.75
N LEU A 9 -3.53 19.91 -6.39
CA LEU A 9 -3.42 18.53 -6.84
C LEU A 9 -3.60 18.40 -8.36
N VAL A 10 -4.53 19.14 -8.97
CA VAL A 10 -4.67 19.23 -10.44
C VAL A 10 -3.32 19.62 -11.06
N LYS A 11 -2.73 20.73 -10.61
CA LYS A 11 -1.43 21.22 -11.11
C LYS A 11 -0.29 20.22 -10.87
N TYR A 12 -0.29 19.55 -9.72
CA TYR A 12 0.71 18.54 -9.38
C TYR A 12 0.68 17.36 -10.36
N VAL A 13 -0.51 16.81 -10.64
CA VAL A 13 -0.64 15.71 -11.61
C VAL A 13 -0.31 16.20 -13.02
N GLU A 14 -0.82 17.36 -13.43
CA GLU A 14 -0.51 17.94 -14.73
C GLU A 14 0.99 18.12 -14.98
N ALA A 15 1.74 18.48 -13.93
CA ALA A 15 3.19 18.66 -13.97
C ALA A 15 4.01 17.36 -13.97
N GLY A 16 3.39 16.18 -13.79
CA GLY A 16 4.08 14.89 -13.76
C GLY A 16 3.88 14.07 -12.49
N GLY A 17 3.13 14.59 -11.52
CA GLY A 17 2.85 13.89 -10.28
C GLY A 17 1.94 12.67 -10.45
N THR A 18 2.06 11.73 -9.52
CA THR A 18 1.15 10.59 -9.41
C THR A 18 0.20 10.76 -8.21
N LEU A 19 -1.10 10.60 -8.45
CA LEU A 19 -2.15 10.69 -7.44
C LEU A 19 -2.88 9.34 -7.30
N PHE A 20 -3.23 8.96 -6.07
CA PHE A 20 -4.05 7.78 -5.80
C PHE A 20 -5.12 8.13 -4.76
N THR A 21 -6.33 7.62 -4.94
CA THR A 21 -7.38 7.65 -3.92
C THR A 21 -8.25 6.39 -3.97
N GLY A 22 -8.85 6.05 -2.82
CA GLY A 22 -9.91 5.05 -2.71
C GLY A 22 -11.30 5.68 -2.65
N CYS A 23 -12.30 4.84 -2.39
CA CYS A 23 -13.72 5.19 -2.28
C CYS A 23 -13.97 6.44 -1.41
N GLY A 24 -14.78 7.38 -1.92
CA GLY A 24 -15.12 8.63 -1.24
C GLY A 24 -13.95 9.62 -1.07
N GLY A 25 -12.72 9.20 -1.33
CA GLY A 25 -11.54 10.04 -1.17
C GLY A 25 -11.52 11.16 -2.20
N MET A 26 -11.13 12.36 -1.73
CA MET A 26 -11.10 13.59 -2.52
C MET A 26 -12.44 13.96 -3.20
N ARG A 27 -13.58 13.46 -2.68
CA ARG A 27 -14.93 13.70 -3.24
C ARG A 27 -15.51 15.04 -2.82
N LEU A 28 -15.41 15.32 -1.53
CA LEU A 28 -16.05 16.45 -0.89
C LEU A 28 -15.01 17.45 -0.41
N ASP A 29 -15.40 18.72 -0.41
CA ASP A 29 -14.60 19.80 0.11
C ASP A 29 -14.76 20.03 1.63
N GLU A 30 -14.20 21.10 2.16
CA GLU A 30 -14.32 21.47 3.58
C GLU A 30 -15.75 21.82 4.02
N SER A 31 -16.65 22.12 3.07
CA SER A 31 -18.06 22.43 3.31
C SER A 31 -18.97 21.22 3.05
N GLY A 32 -18.41 20.08 2.64
CA GLY A 32 -19.18 18.90 2.25
C GLY A 32 -19.67 18.94 0.81
N GLU A 33 -19.23 19.90 -0.01
CA GLU A 33 -19.65 20.05 -1.40
C GLU A 33 -18.77 19.24 -2.35
N VAL A 34 -19.36 18.78 -3.46
CA VAL A 34 -18.64 17.97 -4.45
C VAL A 34 -17.50 18.77 -5.12
N ILE A 35 -16.31 18.17 -5.17
CA ILE A 35 -15.15 18.69 -5.90
C ILE A 35 -15.18 18.16 -7.34
N GLY A 36 -15.76 18.93 -8.25
CA GLY A 36 -15.80 18.59 -9.67
C GLY A 36 -14.44 18.68 -10.36
N GLU A 37 -13.54 19.53 -9.86
CA GLU A 37 -12.24 19.81 -10.48
C GLU A 37 -11.31 18.58 -10.56
N LEU A 38 -11.51 17.57 -9.71
CA LEU A 38 -10.69 16.36 -9.69
C LEU A 38 -11.27 15.22 -10.54
N LEU A 39 -12.53 15.32 -11.00
CA LEU A 39 -13.12 14.27 -11.84
C LEU A 39 -12.33 14.05 -13.14
N PRO A 40 -11.96 15.10 -13.92
CA PRO A 40 -11.16 14.92 -15.12
C PRO A 40 -9.76 14.38 -14.82
N VAL A 41 -9.18 14.73 -13.66
CA VAL A 41 -7.87 14.22 -13.24
C VAL A 41 -7.91 12.70 -13.12
N PHE A 42 -8.93 12.17 -12.45
CA PHE A 42 -9.16 10.72 -12.31
C PHE A 42 -9.77 10.04 -13.54
N GLY A 43 -10.02 10.78 -14.63
CA GLY A 43 -10.64 10.24 -15.83
C GLY A 43 -12.10 9.82 -15.59
N LEU A 44 -12.85 10.61 -14.84
CA LEU A 44 -14.25 10.39 -14.52
C LEU A 44 -15.15 11.48 -15.13
N VAL A 45 -16.35 11.08 -15.53
CA VAL A 45 -17.49 11.99 -15.75
C VAL A 45 -18.20 12.25 -14.42
N SER A 46 -18.41 11.19 -13.64
CA SER A 46 -19.06 11.26 -12.34
C SER A 46 -18.70 10.04 -11.49
N ARG A 47 -19.11 10.06 -10.22
CA ARG A 47 -19.11 8.92 -9.31
C ARG A 47 -20.29 9.00 -8.35
N SER A 48 -20.76 7.85 -7.87
CA SER A 48 -21.87 7.78 -6.92
C SER A 48 -21.46 8.24 -5.53
N GLU A 49 -22.45 8.36 -4.65
CA GLU A 49 -22.18 8.33 -3.22
C GLU A 49 -21.63 6.95 -2.83
N PRO A 50 -20.70 6.87 -1.85
CA PRO A 50 -20.31 5.60 -1.27
C PRO A 50 -21.49 4.88 -0.62
N VAL A 51 -21.61 3.59 -0.87
CA VAL A 51 -22.53 2.67 -0.21
C VAL A 51 -21.74 1.79 0.75
N LEU A 52 -22.19 1.72 2.01
CA LEU A 52 -21.54 0.95 3.07
C LEU A 52 -22.46 -0.17 3.54
N TRP A 53 -21.92 -1.38 3.66
CA TRP A 53 -22.57 -2.53 4.29
C TRP A 53 -21.72 -3.14 5.41
N GLY A 54 -20.47 -2.70 5.56
CA GLY A 54 -19.62 -3.02 6.69
C GLY A 54 -19.09 -1.76 7.36
N ARG A 55 -18.78 -1.89 8.64
CA ARG A 55 -18.09 -0.86 9.42
C ARG A 55 -16.91 -1.47 10.14
N VAL A 56 -15.85 -0.69 10.26
CA VAL A 56 -14.68 -1.01 11.08
C VAL A 56 -14.73 -0.17 12.35
N PRO A 57 -14.26 -0.70 13.50
CA PRO A 57 -14.13 0.12 14.69
C PRO A 57 -13.21 1.30 14.40
N ARG A 58 -13.53 2.46 14.98
CA ARG A 58 -12.59 3.59 14.98
C ARG A 58 -11.31 3.13 15.66
N TYR A 59 -10.17 3.51 15.08
CA TYR A 59 -8.86 3.15 15.61
C TYR A 59 -8.78 3.51 17.10
N GLY A 60 -8.74 2.48 17.95
CA GLY A 60 -8.41 2.57 19.35
C GLY A 60 -7.11 1.81 19.54
N ALA A 61 -6.15 2.38 20.27
CA ALA A 61 -4.80 1.83 20.40
C ALA A 61 -4.73 0.44 21.08
N THR A 62 -5.88 -0.23 21.30
CA THR A 62 -6.02 -1.46 22.08
C THR A 62 -6.29 -2.71 21.24
N GLY A 63 -6.52 -2.61 19.92
CA GLY A 63 -6.64 -3.80 19.07
C GLY A 63 -7.21 -3.58 17.66
N LEU A 64 -7.08 -4.63 16.84
CA LEU A 64 -7.69 -4.74 15.51
C LEU A 64 -9.03 -5.47 15.62
N GLY A 65 -10.12 -4.73 15.79
CA GLY A 65 -11.45 -5.34 15.78
C GLY A 65 -11.89 -5.74 14.38
N GLY A 66 -12.77 -6.73 14.27
CA GLY A 66 -13.27 -7.22 12.99
C GLY A 66 -14.22 -6.26 12.27
N VAL A 67 -14.45 -6.52 10.98
CA VAL A 67 -15.53 -5.84 10.23
C VAL A 67 -16.87 -6.26 10.82
N THR A 68 -17.68 -5.29 11.21
CA THR A 68 -19.07 -5.54 11.63
C THR A 68 -20.00 -5.28 10.45
N ALA A 69 -20.85 -6.25 10.13
CA ALA A 69 -21.90 -6.06 9.14
C ALA A 69 -22.91 -4.98 9.60
N VAL A 70 -23.21 -4.04 8.73
CA VAL A 70 -24.27 -3.03 8.86
C VAL A 70 -25.50 -3.48 8.08
N SER A 71 -25.30 -4.10 6.92
CA SER A 71 -26.32 -4.72 6.07
C SER A 71 -25.71 -5.87 5.27
N ASN A 72 -26.52 -6.51 4.42
CA ASN A 72 -25.99 -7.45 3.43
C ASN A 72 -25.17 -6.70 2.38
N ALA A 73 -24.08 -7.32 1.93
CA ALA A 73 -23.33 -6.85 0.78
C ALA A 73 -24.19 -6.97 -0.50
N PRO A 74 -24.10 -5.99 -1.41
CA PRO A 74 -24.67 -6.12 -2.75
C PRO A 74 -24.19 -7.40 -3.47
N PRO A 75 -25.00 -8.05 -4.33
CA PRO A 75 -24.61 -9.27 -5.03
C PRO A 75 -23.35 -9.12 -5.91
N ASP A 76 -23.05 -7.91 -6.32
CA ASP A 76 -21.95 -7.56 -7.21
C ASP A 76 -20.77 -6.90 -6.48
N ALA A 77 -20.76 -6.93 -5.14
CA ALA A 77 -19.68 -6.47 -4.28
C ALA A 77 -18.40 -7.33 -4.36
N GLY A 78 -18.14 -7.96 -5.51
CA GLY A 78 -16.87 -8.59 -5.83
C GLY A 78 -16.03 -7.68 -6.72
N VAL A 79 -14.72 -7.74 -6.60
CA VAL A 79 -13.77 -7.05 -7.49
C VAL A 79 -12.94 -8.09 -8.21
N ALA A 80 -12.87 -7.95 -9.53
CA ALA A 80 -11.97 -8.70 -10.39
C ALA A 80 -10.86 -7.78 -10.90
N ILE A 81 -9.61 -8.17 -10.64
CA ILE A 81 -8.41 -7.55 -11.20
C ILE A 81 -7.87 -8.53 -12.23
N GLN A 82 -7.44 -8.05 -13.40
CA GLN A 82 -6.96 -8.93 -14.47
C GLN A 82 -5.87 -9.89 -13.97
N ALA A 83 -6.01 -11.18 -14.34
CA ALA A 83 -5.12 -12.28 -13.94
C ALA A 83 -5.08 -12.64 -12.44
N GLU A 84 -5.87 -12.00 -11.59
CA GLU A 84 -6.00 -12.36 -10.17
C GLU A 84 -7.33 -13.06 -9.86
N LYS A 85 -7.34 -13.83 -8.77
CA LYS A 85 -8.58 -14.39 -8.23
C LYS A 85 -9.48 -13.24 -7.73
N PRO A 86 -10.76 -13.15 -8.14
CA PRO A 86 -11.67 -12.16 -7.61
C PRO A 86 -11.83 -12.25 -6.10
N PHE A 87 -12.10 -11.12 -5.44
CA PHE A 87 -12.34 -11.05 -4.01
C PHE A 87 -13.62 -10.25 -3.69
N GLY A 88 -14.28 -10.63 -2.61
CA GLY A 88 -15.45 -9.92 -2.10
C GLY A 88 -15.05 -8.74 -1.22
N LEU A 89 -15.75 -7.62 -1.38
CA LEU A 89 -15.64 -6.43 -0.54
C LEU A 89 -16.49 -6.59 0.72
N GLN A 90 -15.95 -6.21 1.88
CA GLN A 90 -16.63 -6.35 3.17
C GLN A 90 -17.17 -5.03 3.73
N VAL A 91 -16.71 -3.89 3.23
CA VAL A 91 -17.00 -2.58 3.80
C VAL A 91 -17.96 -1.80 2.92
N GLY A 92 -17.56 -1.54 1.68
CA GLY A 92 -18.32 -0.64 0.83
C GLY A 92 -17.63 -0.28 -0.47
N TYR A 93 -18.40 0.39 -1.34
CA TYR A 93 -17.93 0.83 -2.65
C TYR A 93 -18.58 2.14 -3.11
N GLU A 94 -18.08 2.71 -4.20
CA GLU A 94 -18.70 3.75 -5.01
C GLU A 94 -18.67 3.33 -6.48
N ARG A 95 -19.69 3.73 -7.25
CA ARG A 95 -19.73 3.49 -8.70
C ARG A 95 -18.99 4.57 -9.44
N LEU A 96 -18.23 4.15 -10.44
CA LEU A 96 -17.43 5.03 -11.26
C LEU A 96 -18.05 5.13 -12.65
N ALA A 97 -18.20 6.35 -13.16
CA ALA A 97 -18.53 6.61 -14.56
C ALA A 97 -17.28 7.16 -15.25
N PRO A 98 -16.47 6.30 -15.93
CA PRO A 98 -15.25 6.74 -16.59
C PRO A 98 -15.54 7.72 -17.72
N ALA A 99 -14.64 8.68 -17.91
CA ALA A 99 -14.56 9.47 -19.13
C ALA A 99 -14.05 8.59 -20.30
N PRO A 100 -14.40 8.93 -21.56
CA PRO A 100 -13.86 8.24 -22.72
C PRO A 100 -12.32 8.18 -22.70
N GLY A 101 -11.76 6.99 -22.92
CA GLY A 101 -10.30 6.77 -22.95
C GLY A 101 -9.65 6.53 -21.59
N ALA A 102 -10.41 6.58 -20.47
CA ALA A 102 -9.89 6.18 -19.17
C ALA A 102 -9.61 4.66 -19.12
N GLU A 103 -8.49 4.27 -18.52
CA GLU A 103 -8.06 2.88 -18.44
C GLU A 103 -8.76 2.20 -17.25
N VAL A 104 -9.59 1.19 -17.51
CA VAL A 104 -10.24 0.38 -16.47
C VAL A 104 -9.33 -0.80 -16.12
N LEU A 105 -8.96 -0.88 -14.85
CA LEU A 105 -7.99 -1.85 -14.33
C LEU A 105 -8.62 -2.97 -13.52
N ALA A 106 -9.80 -2.71 -12.96
CA ALA A 106 -10.59 -3.68 -12.24
C ALA A 106 -12.08 -3.42 -12.48
N THR A 107 -12.89 -4.47 -12.35
CA THR A 107 -14.35 -4.41 -12.50
C THR A 107 -15.05 -5.01 -11.29
N TYR A 108 -16.27 -4.55 -11.03
CA TYR A 108 -17.18 -5.18 -10.09
C TYR A 108 -17.78 -6.48 -10.66
N GLY A 109 -18.54 -7.21 -9.85
CA GLY A 109 -19.19 -8.46 -10.26
C GLY A 109 -20.19 -8.31 -11.41
N ASP A 110 -20.73 -7.11 -11.61
CA ASP A 110 -21.62 -6.74 -12.72
C ASP A 110 -20.86 -6.27 -13.99
N GLY A 111 -19.52 -6.28 -13.95
CA GLY A 111 -18.66 -5.82 -15.03
C GLY A 111 -18.44 -4.31 -15.07
N SER A 112 -19.07 -3.53 -14.19
CA SER A 112 -18.87 -2.08 -14.13
C SER A 112 -17.46 -1.73 -13.59
N PRO A 113 -16.90 -0.55 -13.94
CA PRO A 113 -15.56 -0.17 -13.51
C PRO A 113 -15.42 -0.04 -12.00
N ALA A 114 -14.41 -0.72 -11.43
CA ALA A 114 -14.06 -0.67 -10.01
C ALA A 114 -12.76 0.09 -9.74
N MET A 115 -11.82 0.10 -10.69
CA MET A 115 -10.59 0.88 -10.59
C MET A 115 -10.20 1.46 -11.92
N ILE A 116 -9.79 2.72 -11.92
CA ILE A 116 -9.42 3.49 -13.10
C ILE A 116 -8.02 4.07 -12.91
N CYS A 117 -7.24 4.05 -13.99
CA CYS A 117 -6.05 4.86 -14.16
C CYS A 117 -6.27 5.85 -15.30
N ASN A 118 -5.90 7.10 -15.08
CA ASN A 118 -5.99 8.13 -16.09
C ASN A 118 -4.66 8.89 -16.23
N ARG A 119 -4.30 9.20 -17.47
CA ARG A 119 -3.20 10.14 -17.74
C ARG A 119 -3.77 11.55 -17.76
N PHE A 120 -3.12 12.45 -17.04
CA PHE A 120 -3.55 13.85 -16.96
C PHE A 120 -2.33 14.76 -17.01
N GLY A 121 -2.22 15.54 -18.09
CA GLY A 121 -0.97 16.24 -18.41
C GLY A 121 0.20 15.26 -18.52
N LYS A 122 1.27 15.51 -17.76
CA LYS A 122 2.47 14.66 -17.71
C LYS A 122 2.38 13.54 -16.67
N GLY A 123 1.40 13.58 -15.77
CA GLY A 123 1.26 12.66 -14.65
C GLY A 123 0.17 11.62 -14.84
N ARG A 124 -0.16 10.94 -13.73
CA ARG A 124 -1.21 9.90 -13.69
C ARG A 124 -2.03 10.00 -12.41
N ALA A 125 -3.30 9.63 -12.50
CA ALA A 125 -4.18 9.53 -11.35
C ALA A 125 -4.90 8.20 -11.33
N TRP A 126 -5.03 7.63 -10.14
CA TRP A 126 -5.62 6.33 -9.90
C TRP A 126 -6.77 6.48 -8.90
N LEU A 127 -7.89 5.86 -9.22
CA LEU A 127 -9.04 5.83 -8.32
C LEU A 127 -9.58 4.41 -8.24
N ALA A 128 -9.62 3.87 -7.02
CA ALA A 128 -10.33 2.64 -6.72
C ALA A 128 -11.66 2.97 -6.05
N GLY A 129 -12.76 2.44 -6.58
CA GLY A 129 -14.11 2.62 -6.06
C GLY A 129 -14.38 1.86 -4.77
N TRP A 130 -13.38 1.33 -4.08
CA TRP A 130 -13.53 0.67 -2.78
C TRP A 130 -12.52 1.18 -1.76
N TYR A 131 -12.69 0.80 -0.49
CA TYR A 131 -11.82 1.21 0.61
C TYR A 131 -10.53 0.39 0.62
N THR A 132 -9.66 0.56 -0.38
CA THR A 132 -8.48 -0.29 -0.65
C THR A 132 -7.67 -0.68 0.57
N GLY A 133 -7.28 0.28 1.41
CA GLY A 133 -6.51 0.00 2.63
C GLY A 133 -7.27 -0.81 3.67
N VAL A 134 -8.57 -0.55 3.84
CA VAL A 134 -9.41 -1.26 4.81
C VAL A 134 -9.72 -2.67 4.30
N GLU A 135 -10.12 -2.79 3.04
CA GLU A 135 -10.44 -4.07 2.37
C GLU A 135 -9.22 -4.99 2.36
N TYR A 136 -8.02 -4.44 2.10
CA TYR A 136 -6.76 -5.16 2.25
C TYR A 136 -6.50 -5.66 3.67
N ALA A 137 -6.85 -4.84 4.68
CA ALA A 137 -6.68 -5.21 6.08
C ALA A 137 -7.69 -6.25 6.57
N THR A 138 -8.84 -6.43 5.90
CA THR A 138 -9.89 -7.36 6.37
C THR A 138 -9.40 -8.78 6.60
N GLY A 139 -8.38 -9.24 5.85
CA GLY A 139 -7.77 -10.56 6.03
C GLY A 139 -7.20 -10.79 7.44
N VAL A 140 -6.73 -9.72 8.10
CA VAL A 140 -6.16 -9.74 9.47
C VAL A 140 -7.09 -9.16 10.53
N MET A 141 -8.27 -8.64 10.15
CA MET A 141 -9.26 -8.11 11.09
C MET A 141 -10.15 -9.23 11.66
N LYS A 142 -9.52 -10.21 12.32
CA LYS A 142 -10.16 -11.39 12.92
C LYS A 142 -9.33 -11.89 14.09
N ALA A 143 -9.91 -12.66 15.01
CA ALA A 143 -9.24 -13.06 16.25
C ALA A 143 -8.00 -13.94 16.03
N ASP A 144 -8.02 -14.80 15.02
CA ASP A 144 -6.99 -15.78 14.69
C ASP A 144 -6.07 -15.34 13.54
N TYR A 145 -5.95 -14.03 13.34
CA TYR A 145 -5.19 -13.46 12.24
C TYR A 145 -3.76 -13.98 12.15
N ASN A 146 -3.26 -14.09 10.93
CA ASN A 146 -1.85 -14.29 10.65
C ASN A 146 -1.36 -13.23 9.65
N THR A 147 -0.67 -12.19 10.13
CA THR A 147 -0.20 -11.11 9.25
C THR A 147 0.82 -11.59 8.21
N ALA A 148 1.51 -12.71 8.44
CA ALA A 148 2.46 -13.24 7.48
C ALA A 148 1.79 -13.83 6.22
N THR A 149 0.52 -14.25 6.31
CA THR A 149 -0.17 -14.97 5.22
C THR A 149 -1.50 -14.34 4.81
N ASP A 150 -2.17 -13.65 5.72
CA ASP A 150 -3.57 -13.25 5.52
C ASP A 150 -3.72 -11.95 4.75
N PHE A 151 -2.64 -11.21 4.54
CA PHE A 151 -2.60 -10.08 3.62
C PHE A 151 -2.50 -10.54 2.16
N PRO A 152 -3.52 -10.29 1.32
CA PRO A 152 -3.52 -10.78 -0.05
C PRO A 152 -2.40 -10.12 -0.89
N PRO A 153 -1.48 -10.90 -1.50
CA PRO A 153 -0.35 -10.34 -2.23
C PRO A 153 -0.76 -9.52 -3.46
N GLY A 154 -1.83 -9.92 -4.15
CA GLY A 154 -2.37 -9.20 -5.30
C GLY A 154 -2.90 -7.81 -4.96
N GLN A 155 -3.72 -7.71 -3.91
CA GLN A 155 -4.18 -6.42 -3.39
C GLN A 155 -3.02 -5.53 -2.92
N ARG A 156 -2.02 -6.10 -2.24
CA ARG A 156 -0.80 -5.36 -1.85
C ARG A 156 -0.09 -4.78 -3.07
N ALA A 157 0.11 -5.60 -4.11
CA ALA A 157 0.76 -5.17 -5.34
C ALA A 157 -0.02 -4.07 -6.04
N LEU A 158 -1.36 -4.19 -6.12
CA LEU A 158 -2.23 -3.19 -6.71
C LEU A 158 -2.16 -1.85 -5.96
N ILE A 159 -2.23 -1.87 -4.62
CA ILE A 159 -2.18 -0.66 -3.79
C ILE A 159 -0.82 0.04 -3.93
N ALA A 160 0.27 -0.72 -3.99
CA ALA A 160 1.61 -0.16 -4.15
C ALA A 160 1.90 0.32 -5.59
N ARG A 161 1.15 -0.17 -6.58
CA ARG A 161 1.43 0.04 -8.00
C ARG A 161 1.58 1.51 -8.41
N PRO A 162 0.72 2.46 -7.99
CA PRO A 162 0.88 3.87 -8.36
C PRO A 162 2.23 4.45 -7.93
N ALA A 163 2.68 4.13 -6.72
CA ALA A 163 3.98 4.59 -6.22
C ALA A 163 5.14 3.95 -6.99
N VAL A 164 5.06 2.64 -7.24
CA VAL A 164 6.07 1.89 -8.01
C VAL A 164 6.16 2.41 -9.46
N ASP A 165 5.05 2.67 -10.12
CA ASP A 165 5.04 3.22 -11.48
C ASP A 165 5.55 4.67 -11.53
N ALA A 166 5.42 5.42 -10.43
CA ALA A 166 6.02 6.75 -10.25
C ALA A 166 7.54 6.71 -9.98
N GLY A 167 8.14 5.51 -9.91
CA GLY A 167 9.56 5.34 -9.65
C GLY A 167 9.93 5.20 -8.17
N ALA A 168 8.96 5.21 -7.25
CA ALA A 168 9.24 4.99 -5.83
C ALA A 168 9.72 3.54 -5.60
N ARG A 169 10.79 3.38 -4.84
CA ARG A 169 11.34 2.07 -4.44
C ARG A 169 11.74 2.15 -2.97
N PRO A 170 11.58 1.07 -2.19
CA PRO A 170 12.11 1.05 -0.84
C PRO A 170 13.64 1.07 -0.88
N ALA A 171 14.27 1.86 0.00
CA ALA A 171 15.73 1.86 0.15
C ALA A 171 16.26 0.49 0.63
N VAL A 172 15.41 -0.26 1.34
CA VAL A 172 15.69 -1.58 1.90
C VAL A 172 14.55 -2.52 1.54
N ASP A 173 14.85 -3.57 0.79
CA ASP A 173 13.88 -4.51 0.23
C ASP A 173 14.07 -5.90 0.88
N ALA A 174 13.13 -6.30 1.74
CA ALA A 174 13.19 -7.55 2.46
C ALA A 174 12.54 -8.70 1.67
N SER A 175 13.09 -9.92 1.80
CA SER A 175 12.52 -11.12 1.16
C SER A 175 11.18 -11.55 1.75
N SER A 176 10.73 -10.92 2.84
CA SER A 176 9.44 -11.13 3.49
C SER A 176 8.64 -9.83 3.45
N PRO A 177 7.37 -9.84 3.00
CA PRO A 177 6.55 -8.63 2.90
C PRO A 177 6.07 -8.09 4.26
N VAL A 178 6.29 -8.83 5.36
CA VAL A 178 5.99 -8.38 6.72
C VAL A 178 7.22 -7.88 7.46
N VAL A 179 8.38 -7.83 6.80
CA VAL A 179 9.58 -7.21 7.35
C VAL A 179 9.77 -5.86 6.70
N GLU A 180 9.82 -4.82 7.53
CA GLU A 180 10.12 -3.46 7.11
C GLU A 180 11.58 -3.14 7.38
N GLY A 181 12.23 -2.52 6.40
CA GLY A 181 13.60 -2.03 6.52
C GLY A 181 13.66 -0.52 6.35
N VAL A 182 14.29 0.16 7.30
CA VAL A 182 14.52 1.61 7.24
C VAL A 182 16.01 1.88 7.24
N ARG A 183 16.50 2.51 6.16
CA ARG A 183 17.88 2.99 6.05
C ARG A 183 17.98 4.33 6.76
N ILE A 184 18.86 4.43 7.74
CA ILE A 184 19.14 5.64 8.52
C ILE A 184 20.55 6.10 8.21
N VAL A 185 20.70 7.40 7.96
CA VAL A 185 21.99 8.05 7.70
C VAL A 185 22.22 9.07 8.82
N ASP A 186 23.37 8.99 9.48
CA ASP A 186 23.84 10.07 10.34
C ASP A 186 24.45 11.17 9.45
N PRO A 187 23.82 12.36 9.35
CA PRO A 187 24.32 13.42 8.48
C PRO A 187 25.67 13.98 8.91
N ALA A 188 26.07 13.84 10.19
CA ALA A 188 27.32 14.39 10.69
C ALA A 188 28.53 13.52 10.31
N SER A 189 28.39 12.19 10.43
CA SER A 189 29.48 11.25 10.16
C SER A 189 29.37 10.54 8.80
N GLY A 190 28.22 10.62 8.14
CA GLY A 190 27.90 9.84 6.94
C GLY A 190 27.75 8.34 7.21
N ARG A 191 27.75 7.91 8.48
CA ARG A 191 27.54 6.51 8.85
C ARG A 191 26.09 6.11 8.63
N GLU A 192 25.91 4.84 8.31
CA GLU A 192 24.61 4.33 7.94
C GLU A 192 24.26 3.04 8.69
N ALA A 193 22.98 2.88 8.98
CA ALA A 193 22.44 1.68 9.58
C ALA A 193 21.11 1.31 8.91
N VAL A 194 20.75 0.03 8.97
CA VAL A 194 19.44 -0.47 8.56
C VAL A 194 18.72 -0.99 9.80
N VAL A 195 17.56 -0.42 10.11
CA VAL A 195 16.66 -0.94 11.13
C VAL A 195 15.68 -1.90 10.48
N LEU A 196 15.61 -3.12 10.98
CA LEU A 196 14.67 -4.15 10.55
C LEU A 196 13.59 -4.36 11.61
N THR A 197 12.33 -4.34 11.19
CA THR A 197 11.18 -4.63 12.05
C THR A 197 10.35 -5.76 11.45
N ASN A 198 10.08 -6.80 12.23
CA ASN A 198 9.19 -7.90 11.83
C ASN A 198 7.76 -7.66 12.35
N TRP A 199 6.84 -7.44 11.41
CA TRP A 199 5.41 -7.28 11.68
C TRP A 199 4.62 -8.60 11.59
N GLY A 200 5.32 -9.73 11.40
CA GLY A 200 4.76 -11.08 11.33
C GLY A 200 4.21 -11.55 12.67
N ARG A 201 2.90 -11.73 12.77
CA ARG A 201 2.19 -12.20 13.96
C ARG A 201 1.07 -13.15 13.61
N LYS A 202 0.91 -14.20 14.42
CA LYS A 202 -0.24 -15.10 14.44
C LYS A 202 -0.95 -14.96 15.79
N GLY A 203 -2.08 -14.25 15.80
CA GLY A 203 -2.62 -13.70 17.04
C GLY A 203 -1.55 -12.86 17.75
N HIS A 204 -1.30 -13.11 19.03
CA HIS A 204 -0.25 -12.40 19.78
C HIS A 204 1.17 -12.97 19.59
N ASN A 205 1.30 -14.13 18.93
CA ASN A 205 2.59 -14.81 18.78
C ASN A 205 3.36 -14.26 17.58
N LEU A 206 4.66 -14.11 17.74
CA LEU A 206 5.57 -13.68 16.69
C LEU A 206 5.77 -14.80 15.65
N VAL A 207 5.82 -14.44 14.37
CA VAL A 207 6.18 -15.35 13.27
C VAL A 207 7.64 -15.09 12.90
N THR A 208 8.54 -15.96 13.35
CA THR A 208 9.99 -15.87 13.07
C THR A 208 10.30 -16.20 11.61
N HIS A 209 11.26 -15.50 11.04
CA HIS A 209 11.87 -15.83 9.75
C HIS A 209 13.21 -16.53 9.98
N ALA A 210 13.44 -17.69 9.34
CA ALA A 210 14.72 -18.41 9.46
C ALA A 210 15.78 -17.91 8.48
N ASP A 211 15.36 -17.50 7.28
CA ASP A 211 16.23 -17.22 6.14
C ASP A 211 15.92 -15.83 5.53
N LEU A 212 15.90 -14.79 6.36
CA LEU A 212 15.65 -13.44 5.89
C LEU A 212 16.83 -12.95 5.04
N ARG A 213 16.51 -12.43 3.85
CA ARG A 213 17.43 -11.69 3.00
C ARG A 213 16.95 -10.27 2.84
N VAL A 214 17.88 -9.33 2.84
CA VAL A 214 17.61 -7.91 2.69
C VAL A 214 18.48 -7.34 1.58
N ARG A 215 17.87 -6.62 0.64
CA ARG A 215 18.57 -5.89 -0.42
C ARG A 215 18.58 -4.41 -0.06
N LEU A 216 19.77 -3.88 0.14
CA LEU A 216 20.03 -2.45 0.25
C LEU A 216 20.24 -1.89 -1.16
N ARG A 217 19.33 -1.03 -1.61
CA ARG A 217 19.44 -0.38 -2.92
C ARG A 217 20.46 0.73 -2.89
N ASP A 218 21.22 0.86 -3.98
CA ASP A 218 22.23 1.91 -4.14
C ASP A 218 23.13 1.98 -2.89
N ALA A 219 23.74 0.85 -2.55
CA ALA A 219 24.49 0.67 -1.31
C ALA A 219 25.80 1.46 -1.27
N GLY A 220 26.18 2.14 -2.37
CA GLY A 220 27.39 2.95 -2.43
C GLY A 220 28.64 2.12 -2.13
N ALA A 221 29.46 2.62 -1.20
CA ALA A 221 30.74 2.01 -0.81
C ALA A 221 30.63 0.85 0.18
N TRP A 222 29.48 0.67 0.85
CA TRP A 222 29.27 -0.37 1.87
C TRP A 222 29.48 -1.78 1.29
N LYS A 223 30.18 -2.64 2.00
CA LYS A 223 30.56 -4.00 1.53
C LYS A 223 29.93 -5.09 2.35
N GLY A 224 29.48 -4.78 3.56
CA GLY A 224 28.79 -5.70 4.44
C GLY A 224 28.00 -4.98 5.50
N ALA A 225 27.60 -5.75 6.49
CA ALA A 225 26.98 -5.22 7.68
C ALA A 225 27.23 -6.16 8.87
N ARG A 226 27.12 -5.61 10.07
CA ARG A 226 27.12 -6.37 11.32
C ARG A 226 25.75 -6.28 11.96
N SER A 227 25.18 -7.43 12.29
CA SER A 227 23.95 -7.53 13.07
C SER A 227 24.27 -7.20 14.53
N VAL A 228 23.56 -6.22 15.09
CA VAL A 228 23.67 -5.85 16.49
C VAL A 228 23.01 -6.92 17.37
N TYR A 229 21.84 -7.42 16.98
CA TYR A 229 21.12 -8.43 17.76
C TYR A 229 21.85 -9.77 17.81
N GLN A 230 22.30 -10.27 16.65
CA GLN A 230 22.98 -11.56 16.53
C GLN A 230 24.49 -11.47 16.83
N ARG A 231 25.02 -10.25 17.02
CA ARG A 231 26.43 -9.98 17.36
C ARG A 231 27.44 -10.63 16.40
N ARG A 232 27.11 -10.65 15.12
CA ARG A 232 27.94 -11.26 14.06
C ARG A 232 27.94 -10.44 12.79
N ALA A 233 28.98 -10.63 11.99
CA ALA A 233 28.95 -10.19 10.60
C ALA A 233 27.84 -10.90 9.83
N VAL A 234 27.18 -10.16 8.94
CA VAL A 234 26.16 -10.66 8.03
C VAL A 234 26.83 -10.97 6.70
N ALA A 235 26.57 -12.14 6.14
CA ALA A 235 27.09 -12.48 4.83
C ALA A 235 26.49 -11.51 3.80
N ALA A 236 27.35 -10.97 2.93
CA ALA A 236 26.98 -9.93 2.01
C ALA A 236 27.53 -10.22 0.62
N ARG A 237 26.74 -9.89 -0.40
CA ARG A 237 27.17 -9.97 -1.81
C ARG A 237 26.65 -8.78 -2.59
N ARG A 238 27.43 -8.35 -3.59
CA ARG A 238 27.01 -7.28 -4.50
C ARG A 238 26.22 -7.83 -5.67
N GLU A 239 25.12 -7.17 -5.99
CA GLU A 239 24.30 -7.40 -7.18
C GLU A 239 24.15 -6.05 -7.91
N GLY A 240 25.11 -5.72 -8.78
CA GLY A 240 25.17 -4.38 -9.40
C GLY A 240 25.46 -3.28 -8.38
N ALA A 241 24.60 -2.25 -8.32
CA ALA A 241 24.69 -1.16 -7.35
C ALA A 241 24.18 -1.55 -5.95
N ASP A 242 23.50 -2.69 -5.84
CA ASP A 242 22.84 -3.13 -4.62
C ASP A 242 23.75 -4.04 -3.78
N LEU A 243 23.51 -4.03 -2.46
CA LEU A 243 24.12 -4.96 -1.52
C LEU A 243 23.04 -5.89 -0.96
N VAL A 244 23.21 -7.19 -1.14
CA VAL A 244 22.30 -8.19 -0.55
C VAL A 244 22.94 -8.80 0.68
N LEU A 245 22.20 -8.74 1.79
CA LEU A 245 22.58 -9.17 3.11
C LEU A 245 21.76 -10.41 3.49
N ASP A 246 22.43 -11.52 3.77
CA ASP A 246 21.81 -12.76 4.24
C ASP A 246 21.73 -12.73 5.78
N VAL A 247 20.69 -12.05 6.28
CA VAL A 247 20.44 -11.80 7.71
C VAL A 247 20.18 -13.10 8.47
N GLY A 248 19.58 -14.11 7.82
CA GLY A 248 19.23 -15.38 8.44
C GLY A 248 18.04 -15.20 9.39
N ALA A 249 18.18 -15.68 10.62
CA ALA A 249 17.08 -15.64 11.57
C ALA A 249 16.70 -14.20 11.97
N LEU A 250 15.41 -13.86 11.88
CA LEU A 250 14.85 -12.63 12.42
C LEU A 250 13.59 -12.96 13.24
N ASP A 251 13.69 -12.70 14.54
CA ASP A 251 12.53 -12.71 15.44
C ASP A 251 11.80 -11.37 15.34
N ASN A 252 12.04 -10.42 16.25
CA ASN A 252 11.24 -9.19 16.33
C ASN A 252 11.84 -8.04 15.49
N GLY A 253 13.15 -7.89 15.52
CA GLY A 253 13.85 -6.85 14.80
C GLY A 253 15.36 -6.95 14.98
N ASP A 254 16.09 -6.15 14.20
CA ASP A 254 17.55 -6.07 14.25
C ASP A 254 18.00 -4.68 13.78
N VAL A 255 19.24 -4.32 14.12
CA VAL A 255 19.94 -3.18 13.55
C VAL A 255 21.19 -3.69 12.86
N LEU A 256 21.30 -3.42 11.56
CA LEU A 256 22.48 -3.74 10.77
C LEU A 256 23.33 -2.48 10.65
N LEU A 257 24.53 -2.50 11.24
CA LEU A 257 25.52 -1.44 11.07
C LEU A 257 26.27 -1.71 9.78
N LEU A 258 26.27 -0.76 8.83
CA LEU A 258 26.94 -0.96 7.54
C LEU A 258 28.46 -0.81 7.69
N GLU A 259 29.20 -1.69 7.02
CA GLU A 259 30.67 -1.80 7.08
C GLU A 259 31.29 -1.97 5.68
#